data_AF-A0A4S8PEL3-F1
#
_entry.id   AF-A0A4S8PEL3-F1
#
_cell.length_a   1.000
_cell.length_b   1.000
_cell.length_c   1.000
_cell.angle_alpha   90.00
_cell.angle_beta   90.00
_cell.angle_gamma   90.00
#
_symmetry.space_group_name_H-M   'P 1'
#
loop_
_entity.id
_entity.type
_entity.pdbx_description
1 polymer ?
#
loop_
_entity_poly.entity_id
_entity_poly.type
_entity_poly.pdbx_seq_one_letter_code
_entity_poly.pdbx_strand_id
1 'polypeptide(L)' 'MQNQSESQFLVTMSTAKPVREKVAAHRQRLRDAGRIYVNTDLPADLVDCLDKIKAERGLASRAQVFELALKAFVENEMRA' A
#
# COMPACT_ATOMS: atom_id res chain seq x y z
N MET A 1 -33.87 11.13 -33.47
CA MET A 1 -32.52 11.00 -34.07
C MET A 1 -31.54 11.73 -33.17
N GLN A 2 -30.40 11.11 -32.86
CA GLN A 2 -29.16 11.67 -32.22
C GLN A 2 -29.35 12.19 -30.79
N ASN A 3 -28.70 11.64 -29.76
CA ASN A 3 -27.25 11.54 -29.50
C ASN A 3 -27.07 10.43 -28.42
N GLN A 4 -26.38 9.29 -28.60
CA GLN A 4 -24.91 9.09 -28.69
C GLN A 4 -24.15 10.10 -27.79
N SER A 5 -23.35 9.74 -26.79
CA SER A 5 -22.45 8.59 -26.69
C SER A 5 -21.98 8.40 -25.26
N GLU A 6 -21.93 7.13 -24.88
CA GLU A 6 -21.12 6.52 -23.81
C GLU A 6 -19.85 7.30 -23.48
N SER A 7 -19.77 7.85 -22.26
CA SER A 7 -18.51 8.35 -21.74
C SER A 7 -17.67 7.16 -21.28
N GLN A 8 -17.05 6.51 -22.27
CA GLN A 8 -15.98 5.55 -22.08
C GLN A 8 -14.87 6.23 -21.26
N PHE A 9 -14.77 5.88 -19.98
CA PHE A 9 -13.56 6.12 -19.19
C PHE A 9 -12.47 5.21 -19.76
N LEU A 10 -11.88 5.64 -20.87
CA LEU A 10 -10.74 5.03 -21.50
C LEU A 10 -9.54 5.25 -20.57
N VAL A 11 -9.35 4.36 -19.60
CA VAL A 11 -8.06 4.21 -18.92
C VAL A 11 -7.08 3.74 -19.97
N THR A 12 -6.34 4.68 -20.56
CA THR A 12 -5.26 4.42 -21.50
C THR A 12 -4.19 3.59 -20.78
N MET A 13 -4.24 2.28 -20.99
CA MET A 13 -3.17 1.34 -20.62
C MET A 13 -1.91 1.73 -21.38
N SER A 14 -1.03 2.50 -20.73
CA SER A 14 0.28 2.83 -21.30
C SER A 14 1.16 1.60 -21.35
N THR A 15 1.88 1.44 -22.46
CA THR A 15 2.81 0.35 -22.80
C THR A 15 4.12 0.40 -21.99
N ALA A 16 4.04 0.75 -20.70
CA ALA A 16 5.14 0.57 -19.76
C ALA A 16 5.26 -0.92 -19.39
N LYS A 17 6.48 -1.48 -19.37
CA LYS A 17 6.77 -2.83 -18.82
C LYS A 17 5.81 -3.12 -17.68
N PRO A 18 4.99 -4.19 -17.77
CA PRO A 18 3.74 -4.27 -17.02
C PRO A 18 4.08 -4.04 -15.56
N VAL A 19 3.40 -3.07 -14.93
CA VAL A 19 3.60 -2.69 -13.51
C VAL A 19 3.76 -3.95 -12.62
N ARG A 20 3.07 -5.03 -12.99
CA ARG A 20 3.17 -6.38 -12.43
C ARG A 20 4.60 -6.92 -12.32
N GLU A 21 5.43 -6.85 -13.38
CA GLU A 21 6.82 -7.33 -13.36
C GLU A 21 7.70 -6.49 -12.43
N LYS A 22 7.56 -5.15 -12.48
CA LYS A 22 8.31 -4.25 -11.58
C LYS A 22 7.95 -4.51 -10.12
N VAL A 23 6.66 -4.68 -9.84
CA VAL A 23 6.16 -5.01 -8.49
C VAL A 23 6.62 -6.40 -8.07
N ALA A 24 6.63 -7.39 -8.98
CA ALA A 24 7.14 -8.73 -8.69
C ALA A 24 8.64 -8.71 -8.32
N ALA A 25 9.47 -8.00 -9.09
CA ALA A 25 10.88 -7.83 -8.81
C ALA A 25 11.12 -7.09 -7.49
N HIS A 26 10.36 -6.04 -7.20
CA HIS A 26 10.44 -5.33 -5.92
C HIS A 26 10.08 -6.25 -4.74
N ARG A 27 8.98 -7.00 -4.85
CA ARG A 27 8.58 -7.96 -3.82
C ARG A 27 9.60 -9.08 -3.63
N GLN A 28 10.24 -9.55 -4.71
CA GLN A 28 11.32 -10.55 -4.60
C GLN A 28 12.50 -9.99 -3.81
N ARG A 29 12.97 -8.78 -4.13
CA ARG A 29 14.05 -8.12 -3.37
C ARG A 29 13.72 -7.96 -1.89
N LEU A 30 12.47 -7.64 -1.55
CA LEU A 30 12.02 -7.54 -0.16
C LEU A 30 12.04 -8.91 0.54
N ARG A 31 11.59 -9.97 -0.13
CA ARG A 31 11.66 -11.34 0.39
C ARG A 31 13.09 -11.82 0.61
N ASP A 32 13.98 -11.54 -0.34
CA ASP A 32 15.40 -11.88 -0.24
C ASP A 32 16.05 -11.12 0.94
N ALA A 33 15.53 -9.94 1.28
CA ALA A 33 15.91 -9.18 2.48
C ALA A 33 15.20 -9.66 3.78
N GLY A 34 14.58 -10.84 3.76
CA GLY A 34 13.90 -11.44 4.92
C GLY A 34 12.55 -10.82 5.28
N ARG A 35 11.98 -9.97 4.42
CA ARG A 35 10.65 -9.38 4.69
C ARG A 35 9.53 -10.33 4.25
N ILE A 36 8.53 -10.47 5.10
CA ILE A 36 7.31 -11.23 4.82
C ILE A 36 6.21 -10.26 4.38
N TYR A 37 5.48 -10.62 3.32
CA TYR A 37 4.31 -9.87 2.87
C TYR A 37 3.08 -10.31 3.66
N VAL A 38 2.40 -9.36 4.29
CA VAL A 38 1.17 -9.59 5.05
C VAL A 38 0.07 -8.75 4.42
N ASN A 39 -1.09 -9.35 4.18
CA ASN A 39 -2.31 -8.66 3.78
C ASN A 39 -3.41 -8.92 4.81
N THR A 40 -4.17 -7.89 5.13
CA THR A 40 -5.34 -7.96 5.98
C THR A 40 -6.30 -6.87 5.56
N ASP A 41 -7.59 -7.14 5.69
CA ASP A 41 -8.61 -6.10 5.59
C ASP A 41 -8.59 -5.25 6.87
N LEU A 42 -8.79 -3.95 6.72
CA LEU A 42 -8.81 -2.98 7.81
C LEU A 42 -9.98 -2.01 7.63
N PRO A 43 -10.55 -1.50 8.73
CA PRO A 43 -11.53 -0.42 8.67
C PRO A 43 -10.99 0.81 7.90
N ALA A 44 -11.84 1.45 7.10
CA ALA A 44 -11.44 2.57 6.25
C ALA A 44 -10.98 3.79 7.06
N ASP A 45 -11.66 4.08 8.16
CA ASP A 45 -11.32 5.13 9.10
C ASP A 45 -9.94 4.92 9.75
N LEU A 46 -9.58 3.67 10.03
CA LEU A 46 -8.24 3.33 10.50
C LEU A 46 -7.18 3.59 9.42
N VAL A 47 -7.45 3.21 8.17
CA VAL A 47 -6.55 3.48 7.04
C VAL A 47 -6.36 4.99 6.83
N ASP A 48 -7.42 5.77 6.94
CA ASP A 48 -7.37 7.23 6.83
C ASP A 48 -6.50 7.85 7.93
N CYS A 49 -6.60 7.36 9.17
CA CYS A 49 -5.73 7.79 10.26
C CYS A 49 -4.26 7.48 9.97
N LEU A 50 -3.97 6.29 9.44
CA LEU A 50 -2.61 5.89 9.08
C LEU A 50 -2.02 6.75 7.95
N ASP A 51 -2.84 7.13 6.97
CA ASP A 51 -2.42 8.01 5.88
C ASP A 51 -2.13 9.44 6.36
N LYS A 52 -2.89 9.96 7.35
CA LYS A 52 -2.56 11.23 8.02
C LYS A 52 -1.22 11.16 8.74
N ILE A 53 -1.01 10.11 9.55
CA ILE A 53 0.26 9.90 10.27
C ILE A 53 1.43 9.80 9.29
N LYS A 54 1.26 9.07 8.19
CA LYS A 54 2.27 8.96 7.13
C LYS A 54 2.63 10.34 6.57
N ALA A 55 1.63 11.17 6.27
CA ALA A 55 1.82 12.50 5.70
C ALA A 55 2.52 13.45 6.68
N GLU A 56 2.06 13.49 7.93
CA GLU A 56 2.64 14.32 9.00
C GLU A 56 4.10 13.98 9.29
N ARG A 57 4.46 12.69 9.22
CA ARG A 57 5.81 12.21 9.49
C ARG A 57 6.71 12.14 8.25
N GLY A 58 6.21 12.53 7.07
CA GLY A 58 6.98 12.49 5.82
C GLY A 58 7.42 11.08 5.41
N LEU A 59 6.64 10.05 5.75
CA LEU A 59 6.99 8.65 5.49
C LEU A 59 6.72 8.27 4.03
N ALA A 60 7.62 7.46 3.47
CA ALA A 60 7.57 7.03 2.08
C ALA A 60 6.41 6.06 1.79
N SER A 61 5.93 5.31 2.81
CA SER A 61 4.85 4.34 2.63
C SER A 61 4.08 4.05 3.90
N ARG A 62 2.83 3.56 3.73
CA ARG A 62 2.01 3.04 4.84
C ARG A 62 2.71 1.87 5.57
N ALA A 63 3.51 1.07 4.87
CA ALA A 63 4.29 -0.02 5.47
C ALA A 63 5.21 0.45 6.60
N GLN A 64 5.79 1.66 6.49
CA GLN A 64 6.61 2.24 7.56
C GLN A 64 5.78 2.61 8.79
N VAL A 65 4.55 3.11 8.59
CA VAL A 65 3.62 3.39 9.69
C VAL A 65 3.23 2.10 10.40
N PHE A 66 2.88 1.06 9.64
CA PHE A 66 2.54 -0.26 10.18
C PHE A 66 3.70 -0.87 10.97
N GLU A 67 4.93 -0.82 10.45
CA GLU A 67 6.10 -1.37 11.13
C GLU A 67 6.34 -0.69 12.48
N LEU A 68 6.21 0.63 12.56
CA LEU A 68 6.34 1.38 13.82
C LEU A 68 5.23 1.03 14.81
N ALA A 69 3.97 0.99 14.35
CA ALA A 69 2.82 0.68 15.20
C ALA A 69 2.89 -0.76 15.75
N LEU A 70 3.21 -1.74 14.90
CA LEU A 70 3.32 -3.15 15.30
C LEU A 70 4.50 -3.39 16.24
N LYS A 71 5.65 -2.73 16.01
CA LYS A 71 6.80 -2.82 16.93
C LYS A 71 6.43 -2.32 18.32
N ALA A 72 5.79 -1.15 18.40
CA ALA A 72 5.36 -0.59 19.68
C ALA A 72 4.32 -1.48 20.38
N PHE A 73 3.37 -2.04 19.63
CA PHE A 73 2.38 -2.96 20.15
C PHE A 73 3.02 -4.24 20.71
N VAL A 74 3.87 -4.91 19.94
CA VAL A 74 4.55 -6.15 20.36
C VAL A 74 5.47 -5.89 21.55
N GLU A 75 6.23 -4.78 21.56
CA GLU A 75 7.08 -4.42 22.70
C GLU A 75 6.26 -4.23 23.99
N ASN A 76 5.08 -3.61 23.88
CA ASN A 76 4.16 -3.45 25.01
C ASN A 76 3.65 -4.80 25.51
N GLU A 77 3.18 -5.68 24.62
CA GLU A 77 2.67 -7.00 24.98
C GLU A 77 3.75 -7.93 25.56
N MET A 78 5.00 -7.80 25.12
CA MET A 78 6.12 -8.61 25.65
C MET A 78 6.66 -8.11 27.00
N ARG A 79 6.33 -6.88 27.39
CA ARG A 79 6.72 -6.29 28.68
C ARG A 79 5.67 -6.55 29.78
N ALA A 80 4.41 -6.71 29.39
CA ALA A 80 3.29 -7.05 30.27
C ALA A 80 3.40 -8.50 30.77
#